data_AF-A0A1I4AZP2-F1
#
_entry.id   AF-A0A1I4AZP2-F1
#
_cell.length_a   1.000
_cell.length_b   1.000
_cell.length_c   1.000
_cell.angle_alpha   90.00
_cell.angle_beta   90.00
_cell.angle_gamma   90.00
#
_symmetry.space_group_name_H-M   'P 1'
#
loop_
_entity.id
_entity.type
_entity.pdbx_description
1 polymer ?
#
loop_
_entity_poly.entity_id
_entity_poly.type
_entity_poly.pdbx_seq_one_letter_code
_entity_poly.pdbx_strand_id
1 'polypeptide(L)'
;MALIPLTEEGLRGAMRDSRYWQSGHPEREDYVGWVSHGWRALHGSPYQDPSGSPVLFVQAYTRVRDGHIEQVSAHQRSTPARTGDNAAGGVPAQRAGDGAEQPATPPNDTAPPRPSEISRNGAAFLYQWEAQAGVSDRPHWPGGNSGVTLGPGYDMGSRSREQVQGDLTAAGVPANAAAALAGGAGLRGQEAGNFATAQRDAVRLTDDQQRALMTIAVAPAQRAVANAVAVPLNQNQYDALVSLTYNIGNGAFQRSTLLRRLNAGDYAGAAEQFGVWARSGGADLPGLVARRAAERRLFDFPFGTDGAVP
;
A
#
# COMPACT_ATOMS: atom_id res chain seq x y z
N MET A 1 1.67 13.34 5.29
CA MET A 1 2.07 13.74 3.93
C MET A 1 1.40 12.79 2.95
N ALA A 2 0.83 13.30 1.85
CA ALA A 2 0.06 12.50 0.90
C ALA A 2 1.00 11.79 -0.11
N LEU A 3 0.76 10.50 -0.38
CA LEU A 3 1.41 9.80 -1.50
C LEU A 3 0.66 10.11 -2.79
N ILE A 4 1.39 10.38 -3.88
CA ILE A 4 0.83 10.73 -5.18
C ILE A 4 1.42 9.79 -6.23
N PRO A 5 0.58 9.26 -7.15
CA PRO A 5 1.06 8.41 -8.23
C PRO A 5 1.90 9.23 -9.21
N LEU A 6 3.11 8.75 -9.46
CA LEU A 6 4.00 9.18 -10.54
C LEU A 6 3.88 8.15 -11.66
N THR A 7 3.31 8.56 -12.78
CA THR A 7 3.10 7.72 -13.97
C THR A 7 4.20 7.95 -15.00
N GLU A 8 4.31 7.05 -15.98
CA GLU A 8 5.21 7.25 -17.12
C GLU A 8 4.88 8.55 -17.86
N GLU A 9 3.59 8.82 -18.08
CA GLU A 9 3.13 10.07 -18.70
C GLU A 9 3.56 11.31 -17.90
N GLY A 10 3.46 11.27 -16.57
CA GLY A 10 3.89 12.36 -15.69
C GLY A 10 5.39 12.65 -15.82
N LEU A 11 6.22 11.60 -15.87
CA LEU A 11 7.66 11.75 -16.09
C LEU A 11 8.01 12.19 -17.51
N ARG A 12 7.33 11.68 -18.55
CA ARG A 12 7.50 12.17 -19.93
C ARG A 12 7.10 13.65 -20.03
N GLY A 13 6.08 14.08 -19.31
CA GLY A 13 5.70 15.48 -19.15
C GLY A 13 6.83 16.32 -18.55
N ALA A 14 7.45 15.83 -17.47
CA ALA A 14 8.59 16.49 -16.84
C ALA A 14 9.83 16.56 -17.76
N MET A 15 10.09 15.53 -18.56
CA MET A 15 11.17 15.53 -19.56
C MET A 15 10.95 16.58 -20.66
N ARG A 16 9.69 16.86 -21.03
CA ARG A 16 9.33 17.86 -22.05
C ARG A 16 9.29 19.29 -21.52
N ASP A 17 9.33 19.49 -20.21
CA ASP A 17 9.27 20.83 -19.61
C ASP A 17 10.61 21.55 -19.70
N SER A 18 10.81 22.29 -20.80
CA SER A 18 12.06 22.99 -21.13
C SER A 18 12.54 23.98 -20.08
N ARG A 19 11.71 24.41 -19.13
CA ARG A 19 12.07 25.41 -18.10
C ARG A 19 13.24 24.98 -17.22
N TYR A 20 13.27 23.71 -16.82
CA TYR A 20 14.27 23.18 -15.89
C TYR A 20 15.48 22.55 -16.59
N TRP A 21 15.42 22.37 -17.92
CA TRP A 21 16.51 21.81 -18.71
C TRP A 21 17.50 22.87 -19.25
N GLN A 22 17.17 24.16 -19.13
CA GLN A 22 18.01 25.28 -19.57
C GLN A 22 19.34 25.34 -18.84
N SER A 23 20.43 25.52 -19.60
CA SER A 23 21.76 25.76 -19.02
C SER A 23 21.73 27.00 -18.11
N GLY A 24 22.20 26.86 -16.87
CA GLY A 24 22.21 27.93 -15.87
C GLY A 24 20.96 28.01 -14.97
N HIS A 25 19.94 27.15 -15.16
CA HIS A 25 18.81 27.11 -14.23
C HIS A 25 19.27 26.56 -12.86
N PRO A 26 18.97 27.24 -11.73
CA PRO A 26 19.52 26.90 -10.42
C PRO A 26 19.09 25.51 -9.91
N GLU A 27 17.91 25.03 -10.33
CA GLU A 27 17.38 23.71 -9.94
C GLU A 27 17.65 22.59 -10.97
N ARG A 28 18.47 22.84 -12.00
CA ARG A 28 18.62 21.90 -13.12
C ARG A 28 19.14 20.54 -12.69
N GLU A 29 20.18 20.49 -11.86
CA GLU A 29 20.80 19.23 -11.45
C GLU A 29 19.85 18.37 -10.60
N ASP A 30 19.17 18.98 -9.63
CA ASP A 30 18.18 18.32 -8.80
C ASP A 30 16.98 17.81 -9.62
N TYR A 31 16.51 18.61 -10.58
CA TYR A 31 15.43 18.24 -11.47
C TYR A 31 15.78 17.04 -12.35
N VAL A 32 16.96 17.08 -12.98
CA VAL A 32 17.47 15.98 -13.81
C VAL A 32 17.67 14.72 -12.97
N GLY A 33 18.19 14.87 -11.76
CA GLY A 33 18.32 13.80 -10.77
C GLY A 33 16.96 13.17 -10.46
N TRP A 34 15.96 13.97 -10.10
CA TRP A 34 14.62 13.50 -9.77
C TRP A 34 13.97 12.74 -10.93
N VAL A 35 13.99 13.29 -12.15
CA VAL A 35 13.41 12.64 -13.34
C VAL A 35 14.13 11.31 -13.62
N SER A 36 15.46 11.28 -13.54
CA SER A 36 16.26 10.09 -13.84
C SER A 36 16.09 8.97 -12.82
N HIS A 37 16.02 9.32 -11.52
CA HIS A 37 15.73 8.34 -10.45
C HIS A 37 14.29 7.86 -10.51
N GLY A 38 13.34 8.78 -10.74
CA GLY A 38 11.93 8.46 -10.93
C GLY A 38 11.73 7.50 -12.11
N TRP A 39 12.40 7.72 -13.24
CA TRP A 39 12.30 6.85 -14.42
C TRP A 39 12.80 5.43 -14.14
N ARG A 40 13.97 5.31 -13.50
CA ARG A 40 14.53 4.01 -13.09
C ARG A 40 13.63 3.29 -12.08
N ALA A 41 13.14 4.00 -11.07
CA ALA A 41 12.26 3.44 -10.06
C ALA A 41 10.89 3.05 -10.62
N LEU A 42 10.37 3.80 -11.60
CA LEU A 42 9.11 3.51 -12.28
C LEU A 42 9.19 2.21 -13.07
N HIS A 43 10.27 1.97 -13.81
CA HIS A 43 10.45 0.74 -14.59
C HIS A 43 10.74 -0.50 -13.72
N GLY A 44 11.26 -0.29 -12.52
CA GLY A 44 11.35 -1.32 -11.48
C GLY A 44 10.12 -1.37 -10.58
N SER A 45 9.09 -0.56 -10.85
CA SER A 45 7.95 -0.45 -9.95
C SER A 45 7.07 -1.70 -10.07
N PRO A 46 6.66 -2.27 -8.93
CA PRO A 46 5.72 -3.38 -8.94
C PRO A 46 4.30 -2.90 -9.32
N TYR A 47 3.96 -1.62 -9.10
CA TYR A 47 2.60 -1.12 -9.36
C TYR A 47 2.40 -0.77 -10.84
N GLN A 48 1.20 -1.05 -11.34
CA GLN A 48 0.75 -0.69 -12.69
C GLN A 48 -0.58 0.05 -12.61
N ASP A 49 -0.85 0.90 -13.60
CA ASP A 49 -2.14 1.53 -13.80
C ASP A 49 -3.14 0.58 -14.50
N PRO A 50 -4.41 0.98 -14.72
CA PRO A 50 -5.38 0.09 -15.36
C PRO A 50 -5.02 -0.27 -16.81
N SER A 51 -4.11 0.48 -17.45
CA SER A 51 -3.57 0.18 -18.78
C SER A 51 -2.36 -0.76 -18.76
N GLY A 52 -1.96 -1.24 -17.57
CA GLY A 52 -0.76 -2.06 -17.38
C GLY A 52 0.54 -1.25 -17.34
N SER A 53 0.46 0.10 -17.39
CA SER A 53 1.64 0.96 -17.38
C SER A 53 2.20 1.10 -15.97
N PRO A 54 3.53 1.04 -15.74
CA PRO A 54 4.08 1.14 -14.40
C PRO A 54 3.73 2.48 -13.71
N VAL A 55 3.46 2.43 -12.41
CA VAL A 55 3.17 3.57 -11.53
C VAL A 55 4.09 3.51 -10.32
N LEU A 56 4.62 4.64 -9.87
CA LEU A 56 5.39 4.75 -8.63
C LEU A 56 4.66 5.67 -7.66
N PHE A 57 4.43 5.26 -6.41
CA PHE A 57 3.86 6.17 -5.40
C PHE A 57 4.97 6.92 -4.68
N VAL A 58 4.98 8.25 -4.79
CA VAL A 58 5.98 9.11 -4.16
C VAL A 58 5.36 9.97 -3.07
N GLN A 59 6.12 10.28 -2.03
CA GLN A 59 5.70 11.22 -0.99
C GLN A 59 5.69 12.64 -1.57
N ALA A 60 4.56 13.34 -1.42
CA ALA A 60 4.54 14.78 -1.64
C ALA A 60 5.42 15.45 -0.58
N TYR A 61 6.36 16.29 -1.00
CA TYR A 61 7.13 17.15 -0.11
C TYR A 61 6.76 18.62 -0.36
N THR A 62 6.91 19.45 0.67
CA THR A 62 6.69 20.90 0.55
C THR A 62 8.00 21.61 0.31
N ARG A 63 8.02 22.57 -0.62
CA ARG A 63 9.13 23.53 -0.75
C ARG A 63 8.61 24.96 -0.67
N VAL A 64 9.47 25.88 -0.24
CA VAL A 64 9.17 27.31 -0.21
C VAL A 64 9.78 27.97 -1.44
N ARG A 65 8.95 28.64 -2.24
CA ARG A 65 9.36 29.42 -3.43
C ARG A 65 8.72 30.79 -3.36
N ASP A 66 9.53 31.84 -3.45
CA ASP A 66 9.08 33.24 -3.40
C ASP A 66 8.17 33.56 -2.19
N GLY A 67 8.42 32.91 -1.05
CA GLY A 67 7.61 33.08 0.17
C GLY A 67 6.32 32.24 0.22
N HIS A 68 6.06 31.40 -0.78
CA HIS A 68 4.89 30.51 -0.83
C HIS A 68 5.26 29.04 -0.67
N ILE A 69 4.42 28.29 0.05
CA ILE A 69 4.57 26.84 0.24
C ILE A 69 3.94 26.12 -0.98
N GLU A 70 4.76 25.46 -1.79
CA GLU A 70 4.33 24.59 -2.88
C GLU A 70 4.32 23.12 -2.41
N GLN A 71 3.23 22.38 -2.67
CA GLN A 71 3.19 20.92 -2.56
C GLN A 71 3.75 20.30 -3.83
N VAL A 72 4.84 19.54 -3.73
CA VAL A 72 5.54 18.96 -4.86
C VAL A 72 5.43 17.45 -4.80
N SER A 73 4.72 16.90 -5.78
CA SER A 73 4.63 15.45 -6.03
C SER A 73 4.99 15.05 -7.45
N ALA A 74 4.94 16.01 -8.37
CA ALA A 74 5.39 15.94 -9.74
C ALA A 74 5.67 17.39 -10.13
N HIS A 75 6.75 17.68 -10.84
CA HIS A 75 7.05 19.03 -11.31
C HIS A 75 6.09 19.47 -12.44
N GLN A 76 4.80 19.63 -12.13
CA GLN A 76 3.80 20.22 -13.02
C GLN A 76 3.04 21.30 -12.25
N ARG A 77 2.81 22.45 -12.90
CA ARG A 77 1.79 23.40 -12.44
C ARG A 77 0.46 22.97 -13.05
N SER A 78 -0.57 22.85 -12.22
CA SER A 78 -1.94 23.17 -12.64
C SER A 78 -1.99 24.65 -13.01
N THR A 79 -2.53 24.96 -14.18
CA THR A 79 -2.77 26.33 -14.65
C THR A 79 -3.74 27.07 -13.72
N PRO A 80 -3.65 28.42 -13.59
CA PRO A 80 -4.64 29.17 -12.82
C PRO A 80 -5.99 29.15 -13.53
N ALA A 81 -7.07 29.07 -12.75
CA ALA A 81 -8.43 29.24 -13.23
C ALA A 81 -8.57 30.57 -14.00
N ARG A 82 -9.03 30.50 -15.25
CA ARG A 82 -9.48 31.68 -15.98
C ARG A 82 -10.91 32.00 -15.55
N THR A 83 -11.04 33.06 -14.77
CA THR A 83 -12.29 33.76 -14.42
C THR A 83 -12.88 34.49 -15.65
N GLY A 84 -14.20 34.33 -15.86
CA GLY A 84 -15.12 35.19 -16.67
C GLY A 84 -14.82 35.28 -18.18
N ASP A 85 -15.77 35.29 -19.12
CA ASP A 85 -17.14 35.81 -19.10
C ASP A 85 -18.01 35.23 -20.25
N ASN A 86 -19.32 35.48 -20.12
CA ASN A 86 -20.48 35.01 -20.88
C ASN A 86 -20.47 35.19 -22.41
N ALA A 87 -21.11 34.25 -23.14
CA ALA A 87 -22.08 34.56 -24.20
C ALA A 87 -22.88 33.30 -24.67
N ALA A 88 -24.16 33.28 -24.28
CA ALA A 88 -25.38 32.89 -25.00
C ALA A 88 -25.41 31.77 -26.09
N GLY A 89 -26.44 30.93 -25.95
CA GLY A 89 -27.04 30.08 -27.01
C GLY A 89 -27.11 28.62 -26.53
N GLY A 90 -28.24 28.05 -26.10
CA GLY A 90 -29.59 28.09 -26.65
C GLY A 90 -30.05 26.62 -26.72
N VAL A 91 -30.99 26.23 -25.86
CA VAL A 91 -31.60 24.89 -25.82
C VAL A 91 -32.60 24.75 -26.98
N PRO A 92 -32.89 23.53 -27.48
CA PRO A 92 -34.23 23.03 -27.18
C PRO A 92 -34.25 21.55 -26.73
N ALA A 93 -35.27 21.28 -25.92
CA ALA A 93 -35.57 20.04 -25.23
C ALA A 93 -36.21 18.99 -26.14
N GLN A 94 -36.08 17.71 -25.78
CA GLN A 94 -37.11 16.70 -26.00
C GLN A 94 -37.27 15.78 -24.77
N ARG A 95 -38.53 15.43 -24.52
CA ARG A 95 -39.14 14.85 -23.30
C ARG A 95 -38.95 13.34 -23.18
N ALA A 96 -38.89 12.94 -21.91
CA ALA A 96 -39.29 11.71 -21.22
C ALA A 96 -39.98 10.57 -22.00
N GLY A 97 -39.53 9.35 -21.69
CA GLY A 97 -40.29 8.11 -21.77
C GLY A 97 -39.79 7.15 -20.68
N ASP A 98 -40.69 6.79 -19.75
CA ASP A 98 -40.47 5.89 -18.63
C ASP A 98 -40.21 4.44 -19.08
N GLY A 99 -39.32 3.74 -18.36
CA GLY A 99 -39.04 2.32 -18.56
C GLY A 99 -37.90 1.87 -17.66
N ALA A 100 -38.24 1.49 -16.43
CA ALA A 100 -37.29 0.85 -15.52
C ALA A 100 -36.94 -0.55 -16.05
N GLU A 101 -35.72 -0.70 -16.54
CA GLU A 101 -35.13 -2.01 -16.81
C GLU A 101 -33.79 -2.07 -16.06
N GLN A 102 -33.79 -2.85 -14.97
CA GLN A 102 -32.56 -3.23 -14.27
C GLN A 102 -31.67 -3.96 -15.29
N PRO A 103 -30.39 -3.58 -15.46
CA PRO A 103 -29.51 -4.33 -16.34
C PRO A 103 -29.34 -5.74 -15.76
N ALA A 104 -29.74 -6.73 -16.55
CA ALA A 104 -29.61 -8.15 -16.24
C ALA A 104 -28.15 -8.49 -15.92
N THR A 105 -27.93 -9.19 -14.80
CA THR A 105 -26.64 -9.77 -14.43
C THR A 105 -26.15 -10.71 -15.53
N PRO A 106 -24.94 -10.52 -16.09
CA PRO A 106 -24.39 -11.44 -17.08
C PRO A 106 -24.07 -12.81 -16.43
N PRO A 107 -24.12 -13.90 -17.21
CA PRO A 107 -23.87 -15.26 -16.71
C PRO A 107 -22.44 -15.41 -16.19
N ASN A 108 -22.36 -16.09 -15.05
CA ASN A 108 -21.20 -16.29 -14.19
C ASN A 108 -20.28 -17.38 -14.76
N ASP A 109 -19.36 -17.05 -15.68
CA ASP A 109 -18.30 -17.99 -16.12
C ASP A 109 -16.95 -17.35 -16.56
N THR A 110 -16.72 -16.04 -16.37
CA THR A 110 -15.44 -15.38 -16.75
C THR A 110 -14.82 -14.49 -15.66
N ALA A 111 -15.33 -14.52 -14.42
CA ALA A 111 -14.73 -13.74 -13.35
C ALA A 111 -13.33 -14.33 -13.00
N PRO A 112 -12.25 -13.52 -12.97
CA PRO A 112 -10.95 -14.00 -12.49
C PRO A 112 -11.10 -14.60 -11.09
N PRO A 113 -10.30 -15.63 -10.74
CA PRO A 113 -10.41 -16.28 -9.44
C PRO A 113 -10.28 -15.25 -8.33
N ARG A 114 -11.13 -15.37 -7.31
CA ARG A 114 -11.09 -14.49 -6.15
C ARG A 114 -9.67 -14.46 -5.57
N PRO A 115 -9.06 -13.28 -5.39
CA PRO A 115 -7.77 -13.16 -4.72
C PRO A 115 -7.82 -13.86 -3.36
N SER A 116 -6.89 -14.78 -3.13
CA SER A 116 -6.74 -15.49 -1.85
C SER A 116 -5.42 -15.16 -1.16
N GLU A 117 -4.49 -14.55 -1.89
CA GLU A 117 -3.18 -14.12 -1.41
C GLU A 117 -2.94 -12.68 -1.83
N ILE A 118 -2.17 -11.98 -1.00
CA ILE A 118 -1.71 -10.64 -1.28
C ILE A 118 -0.81 -10.71 -2.50
N SER A 119 -1.00 -9.78 -3.44
CA SER A 119 -0.12 -9.75 -4.61
C SER A 119 1.30 -9.34 -4.21
N ARG A 120 2.27 -9.53 -5.10
CA ARG A 120 3.62 -8.94 -4.94
C ARG A 120 3.55 -7.43 -4.69
N ASN A 121 2.57 -6.77 -5.31
CA ASN A 121 2.35 -5.32 -5.20
C ASN A 121 1.75 -4.97 -3.85
N GLY A 122 0.75 -5.72 -3.39
CA GLY A 122 0.18 -5.56 -2.06
C GLY A 122 1.19 -5.81 -0.95
N ALA A 123 2.07 -6.80 -1.12
CA ALA A 123 3.16 -7.06 -0.19
C ALA A 123 4.15 -5.90 -0.13
N ALA A 124 4.54 -5.33 -1.28
CA ALA A 124 5.39 -4.14 -1.34
C ALA A 124 4.69 -2.91 -0.73
N PHE A 125 3.38 -2.76 -0.95
CA PHE A 125 2.57 -1.68 -0.39
C PHE A 125 2.49 -1.78 1.13
N LEU A 126 2.34 -2.97 1.68
CA LEU A 126 2.35 -3.17 3.11
C LEU A 126 3.76 -2.94 3.68
N TYR A 127 4.79 -3.43 3.01
CA TYR A 127 6.19 -3.32 3.44
C TYR A 127 6.62 -1.88 3.73
N GLN A 128 6.27 -0.92 2.87
CA GLN A 128 6.62 0.50 3.07
C GLN A 128 6.02 1.12 4.34
N TRP A 129 4.96 0.53 4.91
CA TRP A 129 4.33 1.01 6.14
C TRP A 129 4.81 0.27 7.39
N GLU A 130 5.24 -0.98 7.25
CA GLU A 130 5.58 -1.86 8.39
C GLU A 130 7.08 -1.95 8.66
N ALA A 131 7.92 -1.82 7.63
CA ALA A 131 9.37 -1.91 7.78
C ALA A 131 9.94 -0.67 8.48
N GLN A 132 10.83 -0.90 9.45
CA GLN A 132 11.49 0.15 10.22
C GLN A 132 12.99 -0.13 10.29
N ALA A 133 13.79 0.71 9.65
CA ALA A 133 15.24 0.57 9.63
C ALA A 133 15.83 0.56 11.05
N GLY A 134 16.70 -0.40 11.35
CA GLY A 134 17.31 -0.59 12.67
C GLY A 134 16.43 -1.36 13.66
N VAL A 135 15.16 -1.58 13.35
CA VAL A 135 14.20 -2.32 14.17
C VAL A 135 13.82 -3.63 13.49
N SER A 136 13.11 -3.57 12.36
CA SER A 136 12.61 -4.76 11.65
C SER A 136 13.72 -5.56 10.97
N ASP A 137 14.85 -4.92 10.64
CA ASP A 137 16.01 -5.59 10.04
C ASP A 137 16.79 -6.44 11.05
N ARG A 138 16.38 -6.47 12.32
CA ARG A 138 17.04 -7.21 13.40
C ARG A 138 16.02 -7.88 14.32
N PRO A 139 16.43 -8.90 15.11
CA PRO A 139 15.58 -9.46 16.16
C PRO A 139 15.20 -8.38 17.18
N HIS A 140 13.92 -8.27 17.50
CA HIS A 140 13.40 -7.30 18.45
C HIS A 140 12.19 -7.86 19.18
N TRP A 141 11.69 -7.12 20.17
CA TRP A 141 10.48 -7.46 20.91
C TRP A 141 9.59 -6.21 21.01
N PRO A 142 8.37 -6.23 20.45
CA PRO A 142 7.50 -5.06 20.41
C PRO A 142 6.77 -4.78 21.74
N GLY A 143 7.01 -5.59 22.78
CA GLY A 143 6.39 -5.43 24.10
C GLY A 143 5.22 -6.38 24.37
N GLY A 144 4.63 -6.27 25.56
CA GLY A 144 3.41 -7.02 25.92
C GLY A 144 3.60 -8.53 25.94
N ASN A 145 2.66 -9.29 25.36
CA ASN A 145 2.73 -10.75 25.26
C ASN A 145 3.26 -11.24 23.90
N SER A 146 3.97 -10.39 23.16
CA SER A 146 4.57 -10.76 21.88
C SER A 146 5.78 -11.66 22.09
N GLY A 147 6.10 -12.45 21.06
CA GLY A 147 7.32 -13.24 21.00
C GLY A 147 8.49 -12.45 20.41
N VAL A 148 9.59 -13.15 20.17
CA VAL A 148 10.74 -12.59 19.43
C VAL A 148 10.28 -12.31 18.01
N THR A 149 10.43 -11.07 17.56
CA THR A 149 9.97 -10.61 16.24
C THR A 149 11.16 -10.33 15.34
N LEU A 150 11.04 -10.69 14.06
CA LEU A 150 12.01 -10.38 13.03
C LEU A 150 11.28 -9.91 11.75
N GLY A 151 11.88 -9.02 10.97
CA GLY A 151 11.20 -8.42 9.83
C GLY A 151 9.96 -7.61 10.27
N PRO A 152 9.10 -7.25 9.30
CA PRO A 152 7.83 -6.58 9.57
C PRO A 152 6.81 -7.61 10.09
N GLY A 153 6.94 -7.96 11.37
CA GLY A 153 5.94 -8.70 12.14
C GLY A 153 5.99 -10.24 12.08
N TYR A 154 7.09 -10.86 11.68
CA TYR A 154 7.25 -12.31 11.86
C TYR A 154 7.55 -12.62 13.34
N ASP A 155 6.53 -13.12 14.06
CA ASP A 155 6.59 -13.40 15.51
C ASP A 155 6.88 -14.88 15.82
N MET A 156 7.96 -15.18 16.54
CA MET A 156 8.36 -16.56 16.85
C MET A 156 7.55 -17.21 17.98
N GLY A 157 6.75 -16.44 18.73
CA GLY A 157 6.13 -16.86 19.98
C GLY A 157 4.97 -17.87 19.82
N SER A 158 4.46 -18.08 18.62
CA SER A 158 3.46 -19.14 18.32
C SER A 158 4.00 -20.23 17.40
N ARG A 159 5.30 -20.25 17.14
CA ARG A 159 5.95 -21.13 16.18
C ARG A 159 6.85 -22.12 16.89
N SER A 160 6.98 -23.32 16.33
CA SER A 160 7.98 -24.30 16.75
C SER A 160 9.38 -23.88 16.29
N ARG A 161 10.41 -24.46 16.91
CA ARG A 161 11.81 -24.23 16.54
C ARG A 161 12.07 -24.61 15.07
N GLU A 162 11.51 -25.74 14.64
CA GLU A 162 11.64 -26.27 13.29
C GLU A 162 11.01 -25.32 12.27
N GLN A 163 9.82 -24.79 12.57
CA GLN A 163 9.16 -23.78 11.73
C GLN A 163 9.99 -22.51 11.62
N VAL A 164 10.48 -21.97 12.75
CA VAL A 164 11.30 -20.76 12.72
C VAL A 164 12.56 -20.97 11.89
N GLN A 165 13.30 -22.05 12.12
CA GLN A 165 14.52 -22.32 11.38
C GLN A 165 14.25 -22.50 9.87
N GLY A 166 13.18 -23.22 9.51
CA GLY A 166 12.77 -23.45 8.13
C GLY A 166 12.38 -22.15 7.42
N ASP A 167 11.51 -21.35 8.03
CA ASP A 167 11.05 -20.07 7.49
C ASP A 167 12.21 -19.09 7.27
N LEU A 168 13.11 -18.97 8.26
CA LEU A 168 14.28 -18.09 8.16
C LEU A 168 15.24 -18.54 7.05
N THR A 169 15.50 -19.85 6.95
CA THR A 169 16.36 -20.40 5.90
C THR A 169 15.74 -20.18 4.51
N ALA A 170 14.43 -20.40 4.36
CA ALA A 170 13.70 -20.16 3.13
C ALA A 170 13.68 -18.68 2.73
N ALA A 171 13.67 -17.76 3.70
CA ALA A 171 13.82 -16.33 3.48
C ALA A 171 15.26 -15.93 3.07
N GLY A 172 16.22 -16.85 3.12
CA GLY A 172 17.62 -16.62 2.77
C GLY A 172 18.50 -16.18 3.93
N VAL A 173 18.05 -16.34 5.18
CA VAL A 173 18.88 -16.10 6.37
C VAL A 173 19.95 -17.19 6.48
N PRO A 174 21.23 -16.86 6.78
CA PRO A 174 22.28 -17.85 6.97
C PRO A 174 21.88 -18.93 7.98
N ALA A 175 22.13 -20.20 7.65
CA ALA A 175 21.64 -21.34 8.43
C ALA A 175 22.07 -21.32 9.91
N ASN A 176 23.28 -20.83 10.20
CA ASN A 176 23.77 -20.65 11.57
C ASN A 176 22.97 -19.58 12.33
N ALA A 177 22.67 -18.45 11.70
CA ALA A 177 21.85 -17.40 12.28
C ALA A 177 20.39 -17.88 12.46
N ALA A 178 19.84 -18.58 11.46
CA ALA A 178 18.50 -19.17 11.54
C ALA A 178 18.38 -20.16 12.71
N ALA A 179 19.37 -21.05 12.88
CA ALA A 179 19.39 -22.02 13.99
C ALA A 179 19.55 -21.36 15.36
N ALA A 180 20.32 -20.27 15.46
CA ALA A 180 20.46 -19.47 16.68
C ALA A 180 19.13 -18.79 17.02
N LEU A 181 18.51 -18.10 16.05
CA LEU A 181 17.26 -17.37 16.22
C LEU A 181 16.06 -18.27 16.50
N ALA A 182 16.07 -19.51 15.98
CA ALA A 182 15.06 -20.51 16.30
C ALA A 182 15.00 -20.86 17.80
N GLY A 183 16.04 -20.54 18.59
CA GLY A 183 15.99 -20.60 20.05
C GLY A 183 14.96 -19.64 20.69
N GLY A 184 14.50 -18.63 19.95
CA GLY A 184 13.44 -17.70 20.37
C GLY A 184 12.02 -18.23 20.17
N ALA A 185 11.87 -19.40 19.54
CA ALA A 185 10.59 -20.03 19.30
C ALA A 185 9.81 -20.28 20.61
N GLY A 186 8.53 -19.91 20.62
CA GLY A 186 7.66 -20.07 21.78
C GLY A 186 7.90 -19.10 22.95
N LEU A 187 9.01 -18.34 22.95
CA LEU A 187 9.25 -17.32 23.98
C LEU A 187 8.21 -16.20 23.89
N ARG A 188 7.82 -15.66 25.04
CA ARG A 188 6.83 -14.59 25.18
C ARG A 188 7.27 -13.56 26.23
N GLY A 189 6.75 -12.35 26.09
CA GLY A 189 6.92 -11.30 27.09
C GLY A 189 8.39 -11.00 27.37
N GLN A 190 8.75 -10.88 28.66
CA GLN A 190 10.10 -10.48 29.05
C GLN A 190 11.19 -11.48 28.60
N GLU A 191 10.88 -12.77 28.53
CA GLU A 191 11.83 -13.78 28.05
C GLU A 191 12.16 -13.57 26.57
N ALA A 192 11.15 -13.26 25.76
CA ALA A 192 11.34 -12.87 24.37
C ALA A 192 12.15 -11.58 24.25
N GLY A 193 11.88 -10.59 25.10
CA GLY A 193 12.65 -9.33 25.15
C GLY A 193 14.13 -9.55 25.46
N ASN A 194 14.43 -10.39 26.44
CA ASN A 194 15.80 -10.74 26.84
C ASN A 194 16.52 -11.47 25.70
N PHE A 195 15.86 -12.47 25.10
CA PHE A 195 16.43 -13.22 23.97
C PHE A 195 16.69 -12.33 22.76
N ALA A 196 15.72 -11.49 22.37
CA ALA A 196 15.86 -10.57 21.24
C ALA A 196 17.02 -9.59 21.45
N THR A 197 17.22 -9.12 22.69
CA THR A 197 18.35 -8.25 23.05
C THR A 197 19.68 -8.99 22.91
N ALA A 198 19.77 -10.22 23.43
CA ALA A 198 20.99 -11.03 23.34
C ALA A 198 21.34 -11.43 21.90
N GLN A 199 20.34 -11.61 21.04
CA GLN A 199 20.51 -12.00 19.63
C GLN A 199 20.44 -10.82 18.66
N ARG A 200 20.48 -9.58 19.15
CA ARG A 200 20.21 -8.37 18.34
C ARG A 200 21.07 -8.28 17.08
N ASP A 201 22.33 -8.70 17.17
CA ASP A 201 23.31 -8.64 16.09
C ASP A 201 23.55 -9.99 15.40
N ALA A 202 22.74 -11.00 15.71
CA ALA A 202 22.86 -12.34 15.10
C ALA A 202 22.59 -12.31 13.59
N VAL A 203 21.78 -11.35 13.13
CA VAL A 203 21.53 -11.10 11.71
C VAL A 203 21.15 -9.64 11.49
N ARG A 204 21.50 -9.13 10.32
CA ARG A 204 20.87 -7.94 9.75
C ARG A 204 20.22 -8.32 8.43
N LEU A 205 18.90 -8.23 8.35
CA LEU A 205 18.16 -8.65 7.18
C LEU A 205 18.31 -7.67 6.01
N THR A 206 18.37 -8.22 4.80
CA THR A 206 18.14 -7.46 3.57
C THR A 206 16.66 -7.14 3.40
N ASP A 207 16.34 -6.19 2.53
CA ASP A 207 14.94 -5.88 2.21
C ASP A 207 14.19 -7.09 1.63
N ASP A 208 14.87 -7.94 0.84
CA ASP A 208 14.29 -9.16 0.29
C ASP A 208 13.96 -10.18 1.38
N GLN A 209 14.86 -10.38 2.34
CA GLN A 209 14.64 -11.26 3.49
C GLN A 209 13.47 -10.76 4.35
N GLN A 210 13.40 -9.45 4.60
CA GLN A 210 12.29 -8.86 5.35
C GLN A 210 10.96 -9.03 4.63
N ARG A 211 10.92 -8.82 3.30
CA ARG A 211 9.71 -9.09 2.48
C ARG A 211 9.31 -10.56 2.51
N ALA A 212 10.27 -11.48 2.42
CA ALA A 212 10.00 -12.92 2.48
C ALA A 212 9.38 -13.33 3.82
N LEU A 213 9.87 -12.82 4.95
CA LEU A 213 9.25 -13.10 6.25
C LEU A 213 7.88 -12.46 6.41
N MET A 214 7.69 -11.30 5.77
CA MET A 214 6.42 -10.58 5.80
C MET A 214 5.28 -11.34 5.10
N THR A 215 5.56 -12.10 4.04
CA THR A 215 4.52 -12.94 3.39
C THR A 215 3.98 -14.01 4.33
N ILE A 216 4.79 -14.46 5.29
CA ILE A 216 4.36 -15.39 6.33
C ILE A 216 3.59 -14.62 7.42
N ALA A 217 4.09 -13.45 7.82
CA ALA A 217 3.47 -12.62 8.86
C ALA A 217 2.07 -12.12 8.47
N VAL A 218 1.80 -11.88 7.19
CA VAL A 218 0.51 -11.35 6.71
C VAL A 218 -0.60 -12.42 6.62
N ALA A 219 -0.25 -13.70 6.67
CA ALA A 219 -1.20 -14.81 6.49
C ALA A 219 -2.45 -14.76 7.41
N PRO A 220 -2.38 -14.36 8.70
CA PRO A 220 -3.56 -14.18 9.53
C PRO A 220 -4.53 -13.09 9.01
N ALA A 221 -4.01 -11.99 8.44
CA ALA A 221 -4.83 -10.93 7.88
C ALA A 221 -5.49 -11.37 6.57
N GLN A 222 -4.76 -12.05 5.68
CA GLN A 222 -5.30 -12.66 4.46
C GLN A 222 -6.48 -13.58 4.76
N ARG A 223 -6.30 -14.50 5.72
CA ARG A 223 -7.38 -15.42 6.14
C ARG A 223 -8.58 -14.68 6.72
N ALA A 224 -8.36 -13.62 7.49
CA ALA A 224 -9.46 -12.83 8.03
C ALA A 224 -10.26 -12.11 6.93
N VAL A 225 -9.60 -11.56 5.90
CA VAL A 225 -10.26 -10.96 4.73
C VAL A 225 -11.00 -12.02 3.93
N ALA A 226 -10.31 -13.11 3.54
CA ALA A 226 -10.88 -14.19 2.73
C ALA A 226 -12.11 -14.85 3.38
N ASN A 227 -12.13 -14.99 4.71
CA ASN A 227 -13.25 -15.60 5.42
C ASN A 227 -14.42 -14.64 5.65
N ALA A 228 -14.17 -13.33 5.71
CA ALA A 228 -15.17 -12.36 6.13
C ALA A 228 -15.83 -11.62 4.96
N VAL A 229 -15.14 -11.46 3.83
CA VAL A 229 -15.68 -10.80 2.64
C VAL A 229 -16.55 -11.76 1.84
N ALA A 230 -17.80 -11.38 1.60
CA ALA A 230 -18.81 -12.17 0.91
C ALA A 230 -19.02 -11.77 -0.56
N VAL A 231 -18.46 -10.62 -0.98
CA VAL A 231 -18.59 -10.08 -2.33
C VAL A 231 -17.29 -10.26 -3.14
N PRO A 232 -17.35 -10.22 -4.48
CA PRO A 232 -16.14 -10.24 -5.31
C PRO A 232 -15.20 -9.09 -4.98
N LEU A 233 -13.89 -9.33 -5.08
CA LEU A 233 -12.87 -8.29 -4.97
C LEU A 233 -11.92 -8.42 -6.15
N ASN A 234 -11.47 -7.28 -6.67
CA ASN A 234 -10.27 -7.26 -7.48
C ASN A 234 -9.00 -7.35 -6.59
N GLN A 235 -7.84 -7.57 -7.20
CA GLN A 235 -6.60 -7.75 -6.44
C GLN A 235 -6.22 -6.52 -5.61
N ASN A 236 -6.39 -5.30 -6.13
CA ASN A 236 -6.05 -4.07 -5.41
C ASN A 236 -6.95 -3.88 -4.17
N GLN A 237 -8.25 -4.17 -4.31
CA GLN A 237 -9.19 -4.15 -3.21
C GLN A 237 -8.80 -5.17 -2.14
N TYR A 238 -8.47 -6.40 -2.52
CA TYR A 238 -7.99 -7.42 -1.59
C TYR A 238 -6.72 -6.96 -0.86
N ASP A 239 -5.72 -6.48 -1.59
CA ASP A 239 -4.45 -6.01 -1.04
C ASP A 239 -4.65 -4.84 -0.05
N ALA A 240 -5.53 -3.89 -0.37
CA ALA A 240 -5.89 -2.78 0.51
C ALA A 240 -6.56 -3.24 1.82
N LEU A 241 -7.50 -4.20 1.72
CA LEU A 241 -8.19 -4.76 2.89
C LEU A 241 -7.23 -5.58 3.76
N VAL A 242 -6.32 -6.33 3.16
CA VAL A 242 -5.28 -7.07 3.89
C VAL A 242 -4.36 -6.10 4.61
N SER A 243 -3.94 -5.02 3.96
CA SER A 243 -3.11 -3.97 4.57
C SER A 243 -3.79 -3.28 5.76
N LEU A 244 -5.07 -2.92 5.61
CA LEU A 244 -5.90 -2.40 6.69
C LEU A 244 -5.99 -3.40 7.84
N THR A 245 -6.36 -4.65 7.54
CA THR A 245 -6.57 -5.72 8.53
C THR A 245 -5.30 -6.05 9.30
N TYR A 246 -4.15 -6.04 8.64
CA TYR A 246 -2.85 -6.24 9.27
C TYR A 246 -2.58 -5.16 10.34
N ASN A 247 -2.94 -3.91 10.05
CA ASN A 247 -2.71 -2.78 10.96
C ASN A 247 -3.71 -2.71 12.12
N ILE A 248 -5.01 -2.88 11.85
CA ILE A 248 -6.06 -2.71 12.87
C ILE A 248 -6.36 -4.00 13.62
N GLY A 249 -5.90 -5.14 13.10
CA GLY A 249 -6.15 -6.48 13.61
C GLY A 249 -7.46 -7.11 13.12
N ASN A 250 -7.46 -8.44 13.04
CA ASN A 250 -8.56 -9.25 12.51
C ASN A 250 -9.91 -8.96 13.16
N GLY A 251 -9.96 -8.85 14.50
CA GLY A 251 -11.21 -8.62 15.21
C GLY A 251 -11.81 -7.24 14.95
N ALA A 252 -10.98 -6.23 14.74
CA ALA A 252 -11.43 -4.89 14.39
C ALA A 252 -12.00 -4.85 12.97
N PHE A 253 -11.31 -5.49 12.01
CA PHE A 253 -11.78 -5.62 10.63
C PHE A 253 -13.14 -6.34 10.55
N GLN A 254 -13.29 -7.49 11.22
CA GLN A 254 -14.52 -8.29 11.21
C GLN A 254 -15.75 -7.55 11.74
N ARG A 255 -15.57 -6.60 12.68
CA ARG A 255 -16.67 -5.80 13.24
C ARG A 255 -16.82 -4.43 12.56
N SER A 256 -16.01 -4.14 11.55
CA SER A 256 -15.94 -2.81 10.96
C SER A 256 -17.19 -2.45 10.16
N THR A 257 -17.56 -1.16 10.19
CA THR A 257 -18.56 -0.61 9.26
C THR A 257 -18.12 -0.77 7.80
N LEU A 258 -16.80 -0.73 7.55
CA LEU A 258 -16.21 -0.97 6.24
C LEU A 258 -16.66 -2.34 5.68
N LEU A 259 -16.43 -3.41 6.43
CA LEU A 259 -16.79 -4.76 6.00
C LEU A 259 -18.31 -4.92 5.82
N ARG A 260 -19.12 -4.33 6.71
CA ARG A 260 -20.59 -4.37 6.58
C ARG A 260 -21.06 -3.70 5.29
N ARG A 261 -20.52 -2.52 4.94
CA ARG A 261 -20.85 -1.83 3.68
C ARG A 261 -20.38 -2.62 2.47
N LEU A 262 -19.15 -3.12 2.51
CA LEU A 262 -18.59 -3.94 1.44
C LEU A 262 -19.45 -5.17 1.15
N ASN A 263 -19.81 -5.93 2.19
CA ASN A 263 -20.65 -7.13 2.03
C ASN A 263 -22.09 -6.83 1.62
N ALA A 264 -22.56 -5.58 1.73
CA ALA A 264 -23.82 -5.11 1.17
C ALA A 264 -23.69 -4.66 -0.31
N GLY A 265 -22.50 -4.80 -0.91
CA GLY A 265 -22.21 -4.35 -2.27
C GLY A 265 -21.90 -2.84 -2.37
N ASP A 266 -21.84 -2.12 -1.25
CA ASP A 266 -21.53 -0.69 -1.20
C ASP A 266 -20.01 -0.47 -1.15
N TYR A 267 -19.34 -0.65 -2.30
CA TYR A 267 -17.89 -0.47 -2.42
C TYR A 267 -17.47 0.99 -2.17
N ALA A 268 -18.21 1.95 -2.71
CA ALA A 268 -17.92 3.37 -2.52
C ALA A 268 -18.01 3.76 -1.05
N GLY A 269 -19.09 3.35 -0.37
CA GLY A 269 -19.23 3.59 1.05
C GLY A 269 -18.22 2.81 1.90
N ALA A 270 -17.78 1.63 1.48
CA ALA A 270 -16.67 0.93 2.13
C ALA A 270 -15.36 1.72 2.01
N ALA A 271 -15.06 2.28 0.84
CA ALA A 271 -13.87 3.10 0.59
C ALA A 271 -13.80 4.34 1.52
N GLU A 272 -14.95 4.96 1.83
CA GLU A 272 -15.04 6.07 2.78
C GLU A 272 -14.67 5.66 4.22
N GLN A 273 -14.82 4.38 4.58
CA GLN A 273 -14.57 3.91 5.94
C GLN A 273 -13.09 3.70 6.28
N PHE A 274 -12.17 3.73 5.30
CA PHE A 274 -10.74 3.61 5.59
C PHE A 274 -10.26 4.71 6.54
N GLY A 275 -10.72 5.95 6.34
CA GLY A 275 -10.29 7.11 7.14
C GLY A 275 -10.68 7.06 8.62
N VAL A 276 -11.71 6.27 8.98
CA VAL A 276 -12.15 6.10 10.38
C VAL A 276 -11.06 5.43 11.24
N TRP A 277 -10.22 4.63 10.61
CA TRP A 277 -9.12 3.90 11.25
C TRP A 277 -7.82 4.70 11.34
N ALA A 278 -7.88 6.03 11.16
CA ALA A 278 -6.72 6.91 11.29
C ALA A 278 -6.46 7.41 12.73
N ARG A 279 -7.26 6.94 13.71
CA ARG A 279 -7.28 7.45 15.09
C ARG A 279 -6.61 6.53 16.08
N SER A 280 -5.87 7.13 17.02
CA SER A 280 -5.39 6.47 18.23
C SER A 280 -5.46 7.46 19.41
N GLY A 281 -5.85 6.98 20.59
CA GLY A 281 -5.95 7.83 21.80
C GLY A 281 -6.92 9.03 21.67
N GLY A 282 -7.90 8.95 20.76
CA GLY A 282 -8.87 10.03 20.52
C GLY A 282 -8.42 11.10 19.52
N ALA A 283 -7.23 10.98 18.92
CA ALA A 283 -6.71 11.92 17.93
C ALA A 283 -6.31 11.23 16.62
N ASP A 284 -6.36 11.98 15.51
CA ASP A 284 -5.85 11.53 14.22
C ASP A 284 -4.32 11.49 14.25
N LEU A 285 -3.73 10.34 13.88
CA LEU A 285 -2.28 10.22 13.76
C LEU A 285 -1.84 10.49 12.32
N PRO A 286 -0.95 11.48 12.05
CA PRO A 286 -0.57 11.85 10.68
C PRO A 286 -0.09 10.68 9.81
N GLY A 287 0.65 9.74 10.41
CA GLY A 287 1.10 8.52 9.72
C GLY A 287 -0.05 7.60 9.34
N LEU A 288 -1.02 7.39 10.24
CA LEU A 288 -2.20 6.57 9.94
C LEU A 288 -3.11 7.26 8.94
N VAL A 289 -3.31 8.58 9.01
CA VAL A 289 -4.08 9.34 8.01
C VAL A 289 -3.49 9.13 6.61
N ALA A 290 -2.17 9.25 6.46
CA ALA A 290 -1.48 9.02 5.19
C ALA A 290 -1.67 7.58 4.69
N ARG A 291 -1.53 6.59 5.59
CA ARG A 291 -1.72 5.18 5.27
C ARG A 291 -3.14 4.86 4.85
N ARG A 292 -4.15 5.33 5.59
CA ARG A 292 -5.57 5.12 5.27
C ARG A 292 -5.93 5.73 3.91
N ALA A 293 -5.40 6.90 3.60
CA ALA A 293 -5.60 7.54 2.29
C ALA A 293 -4.97 6.72 1.15
N ALA A 294 -3.77 6.15 1.38
CA ALA A 294 -3.11 5.29 0.39
C ALA A 294 -3.85 3.96 0.19
N GLU A 295 -4.32 3.32 1.27
CA GLU A 295 -5.11 2.10 1.22
C GLU A 295 -6.43 2.31 0.49
N ARG A 296 -7.14 3.42 0.77
CA ARG A 296 -8.34 3.82 0.02
C ARG A 296 -8.05 3.97 -1.47
N ARG A 297 -6.98 4.68 -1.82
CA ARG A 297 -6.60 4.88 -3.23
C ARG A 297 -6.31 3.56 -3.93
N LEU A 298 -5.64 2.63 -3.26
CA LEU A 298 -5.42 1.28 -3.78
C LEU A 298 -6.76 0.54 -3.96
N PHE A 299 -7.66 0.62 -2.98
CA PHE A 299 -8.99 0.01 -3.06
C PHE A 299 -9.86 0.57 -4.21
N ASP A 300 -9.83 1.88 -4.43
CA ASP A 300 -10.54 2.56 -5.51
C ASP A 300 -9.89 2.33 -6.89
N PHE A 301 -8.67 1.78 -6.92
CA PHE A 301 -7.92 1.61 -8.16
C PHE A 301 -8.43 0.41 -8.97
N PRO A 302 -8.84 0.62 -10.24
CA PRO A 302 -9.26 -0.48 -11.10
C PRO A 302 -8.11 -1.47 -11.29
N PHE A 303 -8.38 -2.76 -11.12
CA PHE A 303 -7.46 -3.79 -11.61
C PHE A 303 -7.76 -3.98 -13.10
N GLY A 304 -6.74 -3.90 -13.95
CA GLY A 304 -6.88 -4.03 -15.40
C GLY A 304 -7.63 -5.32 -15.76
N THR A 305 -8.83 -5.17 -16.33
CA THR A 305 -9.58 -6.25 -16.96
C THR A 305 -9.18 -6.29 -18.44
N ASP A 306 -7.94 -6.68 -18.74
CA ASP A 306 -7.56 -6.95 -20.12
C ASP A 306 -7.34 -8.44 -20.32
N GLY A 307 -8.48 -9.08 -20.54
CA GLY A 307 -8.61 -10.30 -21.29
C GLY A 307 -9.79 -10.24 -22.27
N ALA A 308 -10.08 -9.09 -22.90
CA ALA A 308 -10.74 -8.98 -24.21
C ALA A 308 -11.04 -7.52 -24.62
N VAL A 309 -10.61 -7.17 -25.84
CA VAL A 309 -11.00 -6.00 -26.63
C VAL A 309 -12.44 -6.16 -27.15
N PRO A 310 -13.23 -5.08 -27.24
CA PRO A 310 -13.64 -4.54 -28.55
C PRO A 310 -13.18 -3.09 -28.79
#